data_AF-A0A9X1ZWW4-F1
#
_entry.id   AF-A0A9X1ZWW4-F1
#
_cell.length_a   1.000
_cell.length_b   1.000
_cell.length_c   1.000
_cell.angle_alpha   90.00
_cell.angle_beta   90.00
_cell.angle_gamma   90.00
#
_symmetry.space_group_name_H-M   'P 1'
#
loop_
_entity.id
_entity.type
_entity.pdbx_description
1 polymer ?
#
loop_
_entity_poly.entity_id
_entity_poly.type
_entity_poly.pdbx_seq_one_letter_code
_entity_poly.pdbx_strand_id
1 'polypeptide(L)'
;MKKFSTYGFSGINIKKDIAERFRAFSKDISKSHSETLEAMLNFFKWNNLDPNDNLGVKTDATKKRINALIAIVRNIEKQQTLPTKAMLDTLFQEINKVDEEEKEAEQFDFGTPEPFSRDTELEHYKKRYDQMLQELSTYRNNTKNLLEHLTYVKGTFGKGYYKLNMNTEELEELQKELDNVHHHHRSESAG
;
A
#
# COMPACT_ATOMS: atom_id res chain seq x y z
N MET A 1 62.98 -27.39 -8.00
CA MET A 1 63.70 -26.29 -7.30
C MET A 1 62.84 -25.04 -7.33
N LYS A 2 62.47 -24.47 -6.17
CA LYS A 2 61.76 -23.19 -6.11
C LYS A 2 62.71 -22.09 -6.62
N LYS A 3 62.32 -21.35 -7.65
CA LYS A 3 63.06 -20.18 -8.12
C LYS A 3 62.99 -19.11 -7.03
N PHE A 4 64.12 -18.78 -6.41
CA PHE A 4 64.23 -17.59 -5.58
C PHE A 4 64.24 -16.38 -6.51
N SER A 5 63.30 -15.45 -6.30
CA SER A 5 63.28 -14.16 -7.00
C SER A 5 64.57 -13.40 -6.66
N THR A 6 65.37 -13.06 -7.66
CA THR A 6 66.57 -12.25 -7.50
C THR A 6 66.15 -10.79 -7.31
N TYR A 7 65.91 -10.36 -6.08
CA TYR A 7 65.62 -8.96 -5.80
C TYR A 7 66.89 -8.11 -5.92
N GLY A 8 66.86 -7.09 -6.79
CA GLY A 8 67.90 -6.07 -6.83
C GLY A 8 67.70 -5.09 -5.68
N PHE A 9 68.61 -5.09 -4.71
CA PHE A 9 68.57 -4.12 -3.61
C PHE A 9 69.14 -2.78 -4.09
N SER A 10 68.43 -1.70 -3.78
CA SER A 10 68.93 -0.33 -3.92
C SER A 10 69.12 0.29 -2.53
N GLY A 11 70.24 0.99 -2.35
CA GLY A 11 70.52 1.72 -1.12
C GLY A 11 69.93 3.13 -1.19
N ILE A 12 69.09 3.48 -0.23
CA ILE A 12 68.57 4.85 -0.06
C ILE A 12 69.11 5.39 1.25
N ASN A 13 69.73 6.58 1.20
CA ASN A 13 70.18 7.28 2.39
C ASN A 13 69.02 8.06 3.00
N ILE A 14 68.69 7.75 4.25
CA ILE A 14 67.62 8.41 5.02
C ILE A 14 68.27 9.03 6.25
N LYS A 15 67.76 10.20 6.69
CA LYS A 15 68.22 10.82 7.94
C LYS A 15 68.05 9.84 9.11
N LYS A 16 69.02 9.85 10.03
CA LYS A 16 69.11 8.87 11.12
C LYS A 16 67.83 8.79 11.95
N ASP A 17 67.27 9.94 12.31
CA ASP A 17 66.03 10.08 13.10
C ASP A 17 64.82 9.45 12.39
N ILE A 18 64.67 9.70 11.09
CA ILE A 18 63.58 9.12 10.28
C ILE A 18 63.78 7.61 10.12
N ALA A 19 65.02 7.16 9.91
CA ALA A 19 65.35 5.74 9.78
C ALA A 19 65.06 4.97 11.07
N GLU A 20 65.34 5.55 12.25
CA GLU A 20 64.99 4.95 13.54
C GLU A 20 63.48 4.82 13.73
N ARG A 21 62.71 5.87 13.40
CA ARG A 21 61.23 5.81 13.44
C ARG A 21 60.67 4.75 12.50
N PHE A 22 61.18 4.69 11.27
CA PHE A 22 60.75 3.70 10.29
C PHE A 22 61.09 2.26 10.74
N ARG A 23 62.27 2.04 11.34
CA ARG A 23 62.65 0.72 11.89
C ARG A 23 61.72 0.27 13.01
N ALA A 24 61.34 1.17 13.92
CA ALA A 24 60.37 0.87 14.97
C ALA A 24 59.01 0.50 14.36
N PHE A 25 58.51 1.31 13.44
CA PHE A 25 57.23 1.07 12.75
C PHE A 25 57.21 -0.25 11.95
N SER A 26 58.28 -0.59 11.24
CA SER A 26 58.40 -1.89 10.55
C SER A 26 58.31 -3.08 11.51
N LYS A 27 58.89 -2.96 12.71
CA LYS A 27 58.81 -4.00 13.73
C LYS A 27 57.37 -4.19 14.22
N ASP A 28 56.65 -3.10 14.47
CA ASP A 28 55.26 -3.14 14.93
C ASP A 28 54.35 -3.84 13.92
N ILE A 29 54.57 -3.63 12.62
CA ILE A 29 53.79 -4.24 11.54
C ILE A 29 54.28 -5.67 11.20
N SER A 30 55.36 -6.14 11.83
CA SER A 30 55.95 -7.47 11.62
C SER A 30 56.30 -7.78 10.15
N LYS A 31 56.77 -6.78 9.40
CA LYS A 31 57.16 -6.90 7.99
C LYS A 31 58.62 -6.51 7.78
N SER A 32 59.24 -6.99 6.70
CA SER A 32 60.56 -6.49 6.31
C SER A 32 60.49 -5.00 5.97
N HIS A 33 61.63 -4.30 6.00
CA HIS A 33 61.68 -2.86 5.68
C HIS A 33 61.14 -2.57 4.28
N SER A 34 61.49 -3.40 3.29
CA SER A 34 60.99 -3.25 1.92
C SER A 34 59.48 -3.45 1.83
N GLU A 35 58.93 -4.50 2.47
CA GLU A 35 57.49 -4.77 2.48
C GLU A 35 56.68 -3.71 3.24
N THR A 36 57.26 -3.15 4.32
CA THR A 36 56.64 -2.05 5.06
C THR A 36 56.55 -0.81 4.18
N LEU A 37 57.64 -0.47 3.48
CA LEU A 37 57.67 0.68 2.58
C LEU A 37 56.70 0.49 1.40
N GLU A 38 56.66 -0.69 0.80
CA GLU A 38 55.69 -1.04 -0.24
C GLU A 38 54.25 -0.91 0.26
N ALA A 39 53.94 -1.44 1.46
CA ALA A 39 52.63 -1.32 2.05
C ALA A 39 52.23 0.15 2.30
N MET A 40 53.16 1.00 2.74
CA MET A 40 52.91 2.44 2.89
C MET A 40 52.62 3.11 1.55
N LEU A 41 53.42 2.84 0.52
CA LEU A 41 53.21 3.40 -0.83
C LEU A 41 51.87 2.95 -1.43
N ASN A 42 51.55 1.67 -1.30
CA ASN A 42 50.29 1.11 -1.75
C ASN A 42 49.10 1.69 -0.98
N PHE A 43 49.24 1.92 0.33
CA PHE A 43 48.19 2.56 1.14
C PHE A 43 47.83 3.95 0.59
N PHE A 44 48.81 4.83 0.35
CA PHE A 44 48.53 6.15 -0.21
C PHE A 44 47.95 6.06 -1.63
N LYS A 45 48.51 5.18 -2.47
CA LYS A 45 48.06 5.02 -3.86
C LYS A 45 46.64 4.46 -3.97
N TRP A 46 46.34 3.38 -3.26
CA TRP A 46 45.03 2.72 -3.33
C TRP A 46 43.92 3.54 -2.70
N ASN A 47 44.25 4.34 -1.67
CA ASN A 47 43.29 5.24 -1.04
C ASN A 47 43.26 6.63 -1.69
N ASN A 48 44.08 6.88 -2.72
CA ASN A 48 44.16 8.16 -3.44
C ASN A 48 44.44 9.37 -2.51
N LEU A 49 45.29 9.16 -1.49
CA LEU A 49 45.61 10.13 -0.43
C LEU A 49 46.98 10.79 -0.67
N ASP A 50 47.08 12.10 -0.41
CA ASP A 50 48.37 12.80 -0.35
C ASP A 50 49.00 12.62 1.05
N PRO A 51 50.33 12.41 1.16
CA PRO A 51 51.01 12.36 2.46
C PRO A 51 50.84 13.62 3.32
N ASN A 52 50.52 14.76 2.70
CA ASN A 52 50.23 16.03 3.37
C ASN A 52 48.72 16.26 3.60
N ASP A 53 47.85 15.35 3.11
CA ASP A 53 46.43 15.45 3.37
C ASP A 53 46.19 15.35 4.87
N ASN A 54 45.51 16.36 5.41
CA ASN A 54 45.02 16.31 6.77
C ASN A 54 43.79 15.40 6.80
N LEU A 55 44.01 14.10 7.01
CA LEU A 55 42.97 13.09 7.19
C LEU A 55 42.09 13.32 8.43
N GLY A 56 42.29 14.43 9.13
CA GLY A 56 41.23 15.03 9.92
C GLY A 56 40.72 14.08 10.99
N VAL A 57 41.63 13.38 11.68
CA VAL A 57 41.30 12.78 12.97
C VAL A 57 41.18 13.90 14.02
N LYS A 58 40.31 14.88 13.75
CA LYS A 58 39.68 15.73 14.74
C LYS A 58 38.33 15.08 15.00
N THR A 59 38.30 14.23 16.03
CA THR A 59 37.14 13.42 16.41
C THR A 59 35.82 14.21 16.47
N ASP A 60 35.86 15.53 16.65
CA ASP A 60 34.69 16.40 16.76
C ASP A 60 33.87 16.53 15.47
N ALA A 61 34.49 16.58 14.28
CA ALA A 61 33.73 16.75 13.04
C ALA A 61 32.95 15.48 12.69
N THR A 62 33.58 14.32 12.84
CA THR A 62 32.95 13.01 12.63
C THR A 62 31.90 12.74 13.71
N LYS A 63 32.16 13.07 14.99
CA LYS A 63 31.15 13.01 16.06
C LYS A 63 29.95 13.91 15.79
N LYS A 64 30.16 15.13 15.30
CA LYS A 64 29.05 16.04 14.92
C LYS A 64 28.22 15.47 13.78
N ARG A 65 28.85 14.89 12.75
CA ARG A 65 28.15 14.22 11.65
C ARG A 65 27.35 13.00 12.13
N ILE A 66 27.95 12.16 12.98
CA ILE A 66 27.26 11.00 13.58
C ILE A 66 26.08 11.45 14.43
N ASN A 67 26.24 12.47 15.28
CA ASN A 67 25.16 13.02 16.10
C ASN A 67 24.02 13.61 15.24
N ALA A 68 24.36 14.28 14.14
CA ALA A 68 23.37 14.79 13.19
C ALA A 68 22.61 13.63 12.50
N LEU A 69 23.30 12.55 12.10
CA LEU A 69 22.67 11.36 11.54
C LEU A 69 21.74 10.68 12.56
N ILE A 70 22.18 10.52 13.82
CA ILE A 70 21.35 9.97 14.90
C ILE A 70 20.09 10.83 15.10
N ALA A 71 20.22 12.16 15.06
CA ALA A 71 19.10 13.07 15.19
C ALA A 71 18.10 12.93 14.02
N ILE A 72 18.59 12.77 12.79
CA ILE A 72 17.75 12.53 11.61
C ILE A 72 17.01 11.20 11.74
N VAL A 73 17.72 10.12 12.05
CA VAL A 73 17.12 8.77 12.22
C VAL A 73 16.07 8.79 13.32
N ARG A 74 16.36 9.40 14.48
CA ARG A 74 15.41 9.56 15.58
C ARG A 74 14.20 10.42 15.20
N ASN A 75 14.37 11.42 14.33
CA ASN A 75 13.27 12.23 13.84
C ASN A 75 12.36 11.43 12.89
N ILE A 76 12.94 10.66 11.95
CA ILE A 76 12.20 9.73 11.09
C ILE A 76 11.43 8.73 11.96
N GLU A 77 12.08 8.21 13.00
CA GLU A 77 11.47 7.26 13.91
C GLU A 77 10.22 7.86 14.57
N LYS A 78 10.34 9.05 15.16
CA LYS A 78 9.23 9.74 15.83
C LYS A 78 8.10 10.17 14.90
N GLN A 79 8.42 10.65 13.70
CA GLN A 79 7.44 11.25 12.79
C GLN A 79 6.76 10.23 11.88
N GLN A 80 7.44 9.13 11.54
CA GLN A 80 6.94 8.15 10.56
C GLN A 80 6.77 6.77 11.18
N THR A 81 7.85 6.16 11.69
CA THR A 81 7.80 4.71 12.00
C THR A 81 7.08 4.40 13.31
N LEU A 82 7.20 5.23 14.35
CA LEU A 82 6.50 5.07 15.64
C LEU A 82 4.97 5.18 15.49
N PRO A 83 4.41 6.24 14.86
CA PRO A 83 2.98 6.32 14.62
C PRO A 83 2.45 5.17 13.76
N THR A 84 3.17 4.79 12.69
CA THR A 84 2.77 3.65 11.85
C THR A 84 2.78 2.34 12.63
N LYS A 85 3.80 2.11 13.47
CA LYS A 85 3.82 0.95 14.36
C LYS A 85 2.63 0.98 15.34
N ALA A 86 2.36 2.10 15.98
CA ALA A 86 1.24 2.22 16.92
C ALA A 86 -0.12 1.97 16.24
N MET A 87 -0.30 2.48 15.03
CA MET A 87 -1.50 2.24 14.23
C MET A 87 -1.66 0.76 13.85
N LEU A 88 -0.58 0.10 13.41
CA LEU A 88 -0.58 -1.32 13.12
C LEU A 88 -0.85 -2.16 14.37
N ASP A 89 -0.18 -1.85 15.48
CA ASP A 89 -0.41 -2.53 16.77
C ASP A 89 -1.88 -2.38 17.20
N THR A 90 -2.48 -1.19 17.01
CA THR A 90 -3.91 -0.95 17.30
C THR A 90 -4.82 -1.79 16.39
N LEU A 91 -4.56 -1.80 15.08
CA LEU A 91 -5.31 -2.59 14.11
C LEU A 91 -5.24 -4.09 14.45
N PHE A 92 -4.06 -4.60 14.78
CA PHE A 92 -3.90 -6.00 15.18
C PHE A 92 -4.58 -6.31 16.52
N GLN A 93 -4.55 -5.39 17.49
CA GLN A 93 -5.32 -5.55 18.73
C GLN A 93 -6.83 -5.58 18.47
N GLU A 94 -7.33 -4.75 17.56
CA GLU A 94 -8.75 -4.70 17.22
C GLU A 94 -9.18 -5.96 16.46
N ILE A 95 -8.38 -6.46 15.52
CA ILE A 95 -8.61 -7.76 14.86
C ILE A 95 -8.66 -8.89 15.91
N ASN A 96 -7.69 -8.94 16.83
CA ASN A 96 -7.69 -9.97 17.88
C ASN A 96 -8.87 -9.83 18.86
N LYS A 97 -9.42 -8.62 19.07
CA LYS A 97 -10.63 -8.40 19.88
C LYS A 97 -11.89 -8.82 19.14
N VAL A 98 -11.97 -8.56 17.83
CA VAL A 98 -13.04 -9.11 16.98
C VAL A 98 -12.99 -10.64 17.02
N ASP A 99 -11.82 -11.28 17.02
CA ASP A 99 -11.68 -12.73 17.20
C ASP A 99 -12.07 -13.25 18.61
N GLU A 100 -12.16 -12.38 19.63
CA GLU A 100 -12.64 -12.73 20.98
C GLU A 100 -14.12 -12.38 21.19
N GLU A 101 -14.62 -11.28 20.60
CA GLU A 101 -16.04 -10.89 20.58
C GLU A 101 -16.86 -11.79 19.64
N GLU A 102 -16.29 -12.28 18.53
CA GLU A 102 -16.89 -13.30 17.64
C GLU A 102 -16.92 -14.71 18.26
N LYS A 103 -16.24 -14.94 19.40
CA LYS A 103 -16.40 -16.18 20.17
C LYS A 103 -17.58 -16.13 21.14
N GLU A 104 -18.11 -14.95 21.44
CA GLU A 104 -19.30 -14.77 22.29
C GLU A 104 -20.55 -14.34 21.51
N ALA A 105 -20.42 -13.77 20.32
CA ALA A 105 -21.53 -13.64 19.38
C ALA A 105 -21.81 -14.99 18.72
N GLU A 106 -23.05 -15.46 18.80
CA GLU A 106 -23.51 -16.68 18.13
C GLU A 106 -22.95 -16.76 16.71
N GLN A 107 -22.26 -17.87 16.41
CA GLN A 107 -21.75 -18.16 15.07
C GLN A 107 -22.86 -17.94 14.05
N PHE A 108 -22.81 -16.83 13.32
CA PHE A 108 -23.68 -16.63 12.18
C PHE A 108 -23.14 -17.53 11.06
N ASP A 109 -23.64 -18.76 11.04
CA ASP A 109 -23.34 -19.74 10.01
C ASP A 109 -23.94 -19.24 8.69
N PHE A 110 -23.09 -18.71 7.82
CA PHE A 110 -23.47 -18.32 6.46
C PHE A 110 -23.92 -19.51 5.60
N GLY A 111 -23.83 -20.74 6.13
CA GLY A 111 -24.03 -21.97 5.39
C GLY A 111 -22.90 -22.16 4.37
N THR A 112 -22.50 -23.40 4.15
CA THR A 112 -21.82 -23.72 2.89
C THR A 112 -22.82 -23.50 1.76
N PRO A 113 -22.53 -22.63 0.76
CA PRO A 113 -23.38 -22.55 -0.41
C PRO A 113 -23.47 -23.94 -1.02
N GLU A 114 -24.68 -24.46 -1.18
CA GLU A 114 -24.87 -25.73 -1.88
C GLU A 114 -24.20 -25.60 -3.24
N PRO A 115 -23.30 -26.54 -3.63
CA PRO A 115 -22.68 -26.51 -4.94
C PRO A 115 -23.77 -26.79 -5.99
N PHE A 116 -24.38 -25.73 -6.50
CA PHE A 116 -25.32 -25.81 -7.62
C PHE A 116 -24.56 -26.25 -8.88
N SER A 117 -25.12 -27.17 -9.64
CA SER A 117 -24.58 -27.54 -10.95
C SER A 117 -24.63 -26.32 -11.88
N ARG A 118 -23.67 -26.19 -12.79
CA ARG A 118 -23.64 -25.11 -13.80
C ARG A 118 -24.97 -24.96 -14.55
N ASP A 119 -25.67 -26.07 -14.74
CA ASP A 119 -26.95 -26.12 -15.45
C ASP A 119 -28.08 -25.47 -14.63
N THR A 120 -28.09 -25.66 -13.30
CA THR A 120 -29.10 -25.06 -12.41
C THR A 120 -28.92 -23.55 -12.25
N GLU A 121 -27.68 -23.06 -12.27
CA GLU A 121 -27.40 -21.63 -12.25
C GLU A 121 -27.88 -20.93 -13.53
N LEU A 122 -27.67 -21.58 -14.68
CA LEU A 122 -28.11 -21.07 -15.96
C LEU A 122 -29.65 -21.00 -16.05
N GLU A 123 -30.36 -21.98 -15.51
CA GLU A 123 -31.82 -21.96 -15.41
C GLU A 123 -32.32 -20.84 -14.49
N HIS A 124 -31.67 -20.65 -13.35
CA HIS A 124 -31.99 -19.55 -12.44
C HIS A 124 -31.87 -18.18 -13.14
N TYR A 125 -30.75 -17.92 -13.82
CA TYR A 125 -30.56 -16.66 -14.54
C TYR A 125 -31.53 -16.48 -15.70
N LYS A 126 -31.83 -17.55 -16.46
CA LYS A 126 -32.85 -17.50 -17.52
C LYS A 126 -34.22 -17.12 -16.96
N LYS A 127 -34.64 -17.79 -15.88
CA LYS A 127 -35.92 -17.48 -15.21
C LYS A 127 -35.96 -16.03 -14.72
N ARG A 128 -34.87 -15.54 -14.12
CA ARG A 128 -34.77 -14.16 -13.65
C ARG A 128 -34.86 -13.14 -14.80
N TYR A 129 -34.23 -13.46 -15.93
CA TYR A 129 -34.29 -12.65 -17.14
C TYR A 129 -35.71 -12.62 -17.74
N ASP A 130 -36.38 -13.76 -17.82
CA ASP A 130 -37.76 -13.85 -18.31
C ASP A 130 -38.74 -13.07 -17.44
N GLN A 131 -38.58 -13.14 -16.11
CA GLN A 131 -39.35 -12.33 -15.16
C GLN A 131 -39.13 -10.84 -15.39
N MET A 132 -37.89 -10.41 -15.61
CA MET A 132 -37.57 -9.02 -15.89
C MET A 132 -38.26 -8.54 -17.18
N LEU A 133 -38.22 -9.36 -18.24
CA LEU A 133 -38.91 -9.02 -19.50
C LEU A 133 -40.42 -8.87 -19.31
N GLN A 134 -41.03 -9.71 -18.47
CA GLN A 134 -42.45 -9.60 -18.12
C GLN A 134 -42.74 -8.28 -17.40
N GLU A 135 -41.97 -7.94 -16.36
CA GLU A 135 -42.10 -6.65 -15.65
C GLU A 135 -41.93 -5.46 -16.61
N LEU A 136 -40.94 -5.49 -17.50
CA LEU A 136 -40.75 -4.41 -18.46
C LEU A 136 -41.96 -4.28 -19.41
N SER A 137 -42.54 -5.41 -19.81
CA SER A 137 -43.74 -5.41 -20.66
C SER A 137 -44.96 -4.81 -19.95
N THR A 138 -45.14 -5.09 -18.66
CA THR A 138 -46.24 -4.51 -17.87
C THR A 138 -46.04 -3.02 -17.71
N TYR A 139 -44.83 -2.55 -17.36
CA TYR A 139 -44.52 -1.12 -17.30
C TYR A 139 -44.78 -0.39 -18.63
N ARG A 140 -44.39 -0.99 -19.76
CA ARG A 140 -44.67 -0.41 -21.09
C ARG A 140 -46.16 -0.31 -21.37
N ASN A 141 -46.92 -1.35 -21.05
CA ASN A 141 -48.37 -1.36 -21.25
C ASN A 141 -49.07 -0.34 -20.35
N ASN A 142 -48.67 -0.24 -19.08
CA ASN A 142 -49.21 0.75 -18.15
C ASN A 142 -48.91 2.17 -18.64
N THR A 143 -47.67 2.44 -19.09
CA THR A 143 -47.31 3.73 -19.67
C THR A 143 -48.15 4.07 -20.90
N LYS A 144 -48.38 3.09 -21.79
CA LYS A 144 -49.22 3.27 -22.97
C LYS A 144 -50.66 3.61 -22.57
N ASN A 145 -51.23 2.89 -21.61
CA ASN A 145 -52.57 3.13 -21.10
C ASN A 145 -52.71 4.55 -20.52
N LEU A 146 -51.74 5.02 -19.73
CA LEU A 146 -51.72 6.38 -19.21
C LEU A 146 -51.68 7.45 -20.32
N LEU A 147 -50.90 7.20 -21.38
CA LEU A 147 -50.81 8.12 -22.52
C LEU A 147 -52.11 8.17 -23.33
N GLU A 148 -52.85 7.06 -23.46
CA GLU A 148 -54.15 7.02 -24.15
C GLU A 148 -55.21 7.85 -23.42
N HIS A 149 -55.14 7.92 -22.09
CA HIS A 149 -56.04 8.73 -21.26
C HIS A 149 -55.59 10.20 -21.12
N LEU A 150 -54.49 10.59 -21.76
CA LEU A 150 -53.94 11.93 -21.71
C LEU A 150 -54.61 12.82 -22.76
N THR A 151 -55.38 13.81 -22.30
CA THR A 151 -56.09 14.75 -23.18
C THR A 151 -55.52 16.16 -23.05
N TYR A 152 -55.34 16.87 -24.17
CA TYR A 152 -54.88 18.26 -24.14
C TYR A 152 -56.04 19.22 -23.93
N VAL A 153 -55.94 20.06 -22.92
CA VAL A 153 -56.92 21.10 -22.61
C VAL A 153 -56.30 22.47 -22.87
N LYS A 154 -56.87 23.20 -23.83
CA LYS A 154 -56.42 24.57 -24.16
C LYS A 154 -56.87 25.53 -23.05
N GLY A 155 -55.90 26.20 -22.43
CA GLY A 155 -56.15 27.21 -21.40
C GLY A 155 -56.76 28.49 -21.99
N THR A 156 -57.67 29.12 -21.26
CA THR A 156 -58.25 30.44 -21.62
C THR A 156 -57.27 31.58 -21.34
N PHE A 157 -56.40 31.42 -20.35
CA PHE A 157 -55.26 32.30 -20.07
C PHE A 157 -54.01 31.47 -19.85
N GLY A 158 -52.94 31.75 -20.59
CA GLY A 158 -51.66 31.04 -20.48
C GLY A 158 -51.53 29.77 -21.33
N LYS A 159 -50.50 28.96 -21.06
CA LYS A 159 -50.22 27.71 -21.78
C LYS A 159 -51.22 26.63 -21.34
N GLY A 160 -51.77 25.88 -22.30
CA GLY A 160 -52.65 24.74 -22.00
C GLY A 160 -51.93 23.62 -21.25
N TYR A 161 -52.70 22.70 -20.68
CA TYR A 161 -52.20 21.60 -19.87
C TYR A 161 -52.78 20.27 -20.35
N TYR A 162 -52.11 19.17 -20.00
CA TYR A 162 -52.60 17.82 -20.27
C TYR A 162 -53.36 17.33 -19.03
N LYS A 163 -54.57 16.84 -19.24
CA LYS A 163 -55.42 16.23 -18.23
C LYS A 163 -55.41 14.72 -18.43
N LEU A 164 -54.98 13.99 -17.41
CA LEU A 164 -55.14 12.55 -17.33
C LEU A 164 -56.57 12.24 -16.90
N ASN A 165 -57.32 11.52 -17.72
CA ASN A 165 -58.68 11.13 -17.43
C ASN A 165 -58.70 9.71 -16.85
N MET A 166 -58.70 9.59 -15.53
CA MET A 166 -58.76 8.32 -14.82
C MET A 166 -59.69 8.43 -13.61
N ASN A 167 -60.17 7.29 -13.11
CA ASN A 167 -61.02 7.26 -11.92
C ASN A 167 -60.17 7.32 -10.62
N THR A 168 -60.81 7.56 -9.48
CA THR A 168 -60.10 7.68 -8.20
C THR A 168 -59.53 6.35 -7.70
N GLU A 169 -60.21 5.24 -7.98
CA GLU A 169 -59.79 3.88 -7.58
C GLU A 169 -58.53 3.45 -8.37
N GLU A 170 -58.48 3.71 -9.67
CA GLU A 170 -57.33 3.50 -10.56
C GLU A 170 -56.11 4.30 -10.11
N LEU A 171 -56.32 5.50 -9.57
CA LEU A 171 -55.23 6.36 -9.08
C LEU A 171 -54.67 5.84 -7.75
N GLU A 172 -55.53 5.36 -6.85
CA GLU A 172 -55.13 4.71 -5.61
C GLU A 172 -54.40 3.38 -5.86
N GLU A 173 -54.87 2.58 -6.82
CA GLU A 173 -54.22 1.33 -7.23
C GLU A 173 -52.82 1.60 -7.80
N LEU A 174 -52.68 2.61 -8.68
CA LEU A 174 -51.38 2.99 -9.25
C LEU A 174 -50.41 3.51 -8.19
N GLN A 175 -50.87 4.30 -7.21
CA GLN A 175 -50.04 4.73 -6.08
C GLN A 175 -49.57 3.54 -5.23
N LYS A 176 -50.48 2.58 -4.95
CA LYS A 176 -50.17 1.39 -4.17
C LYS A 176 -49.21 0.45 -4.90
N GLU A 177 -49.32 0.31 -6.22
CA GLU A 177 -48.36 -0.44 -7.03
C GLU A 177 -46.96 0.17 -6.95
N LEU A 178 -46.83 1.50 -6.99
CA LEU A 178 -45.53 2.18 -6.87
C LEU A 178 -44.89 2.04 -5.47
N ASP A 179 -45.69 2.12 -4.41
CA ASP A 179 -45.19 1.99 -3.04
C ASP A 179 -44.76 0.55 -2.71
N ASN A 180 -45.48 -0.45 -3.23
CA ASN A 180 -45.14 -1.86 -2.99
C ASN A 180 -43.88 -2.34 -3.73
N VAL A 181 -43.47 -1.69 -4.83
CA VAL A 181 -42.22 -2.00 -5.54
C VAL A 181 -40.97 -1.71 -4.67
N HIS A 182 -41.07 -0.81 -3.69
CA HIS A 182 -39.97 -0.49 -2.79
C HIS A 182 -39.69 -1.53 -1.69
N HIS A 183 -40.60 -2.50 -1.48
CA HIS A 183 -40.48 -3.46 -0.38
C HIS A 183 -39.84 -4.80 -0.76
N HIS A 184 -39.63 -5.08 -2.05
CA HIS A 184 -39.02 -6.34 -2.50
C HIS A 184 -37.48 -6.36 -2.49
N HIS A 185 -36.83 -5.29 -2.05
CA HIS A 185 -35.37 -5.21 -1.89
C HIS A 185 -34.90 -4.96 -0.45
N ARG A 186 -35.72 -5.30 0.54
CA ARG A 186 -35.17 -5.48 1.89
C ARG A 186 -34.56 -6.87 1.94
N SER A 187 -33.24 -6.96 1.85
CA SER A 187 -32.52 -8.14 2.31
C SER A 187 -33.02 -8.42 3.72
N GLU A 188 -33.62 -9.60 3.93
CA GLU A 188 -33.94 -10.09 5.25
C GLU A 188 -32.63 -10.11 6.05
N SER A 189 -32.43 -9.05 6.84
CA SER A 189 -31.49 -9.09 7.95
C SER A 189 -32.14 -10.02 8.96
N ALA A 190 -31.78 -11.30 8.88
CA ALA A 190 -32.15 -12.30 9.85
C ALA A 190 -31.73 -11.82 11.26
N GLY A 191 -32.68 -11.87 12.19
CA GLY A 191 -32.40 -11.89 13.61
C GLY A 191 -32.31 -13.32 14.13
#